data_AF-A0A5B9SZT4-F1
#
_entry.id   AF-A0A5B9SZT4-F1
#
_cell.length_a   1.000
_cell.length_b   1.000
_cell.length_c   1.000
_cell.angle_alpha   90.00
_cell.angle_beta   90.00
_cell.angle_gamma   90.00
#
_symmetry.space_group_name_H-M   'P 1'
#
loop_
_entity.id
_entity.type
_entity.pdbx_description
1 polymer ?
#
loop_
_entity_poly.entity_id
_entity_poly.type
_entity_poly.pdbx_seq_one_letter_code
_entity_poly.pdbx_strand_id
1 'polypeptide(L)'
;MGSVGEKIRQRAVALVGGRHSFPLPGNAIAAQWLIENDYTDLFIGYANYAPGLQSIDSVKVIEIPEPYNPIAIYGFACLTDKALPLADFLVSPVARGILEQHGFMPPGTL
;
A
#
# COMPACT_ATOMS: atom_id res chain seq x y z
N MET A 1 13.24 -3.98 -13.34
CA MET A 1 13.84 -3.57 -12.05
C MET A 1 15.33 -3.90 -12.09
N GLY A 2 16.21 -3.02 -11.58
CA GLY A 2 17.66 -3.30 -11.50
C GLY A 2 18.01 -4.21 -10.32
N SER A 3 19.23 -4.75 -10.30
CA SER A 3 19.71 -5.73 -9.29
C SER A 3 19.64 -5.23 -7.85
N VAL A 4 19.78 -3.92 -7.62
CA VAL A 4 19.66 -3.28 -6.30
C VAL A 4 18.20 -3.26 -5.84
N GLY A 5 17.26 -2.93 -6.74
CA GLY A 5 15.83 -2.90 -6.43
C GLY A 5 15.31 -4.29 -6.05
N GLU A 6 15.79 -5.32 -6.71
CA GLU A 6 15.43 -6.71 -6.38
C GLU A 6 15.94 -7.13 -5.00
N LYS A 7 17.20 -6.78 -4.65
CA LYS A 7 17.74 -7.04 -3.31
C LYS A 7 16.98 -6.32 -2.21
N ILE A 8 16.51 -5.09 -2.47
CA ILE A 8 15.65 -4.35 -1.53
C ILE A 8 14.31 -5.06 -1.40
N ARG A 9 13.67 -5.44 -2.51
CA ARG A 9 12.40 -6.17 -2.52
C ARG A 9 12.46 -7.47 -1.73
N GLN A 10 13.52 -8.26 -1.91
CA GLN A 10 13.73 -9.52 -1.18
C GLN A 10 13.89 -9.35 0.33
N ARG A 11 14.38 -8.18 0.77
CA ARG A 11 14.54 -7.84 2.19
C ARG A 11 13.32 -7.13 2.78
N ALA A 12 12.42 -6.64 1.94
CA ALA A 12 11.20 -5.99 2.38
C ALA A 12 10.29 -7.03 3.03
N VAL A 13 9.96 -6.82 4.30
CA VAL A 13 9.02 -7.68 5.03
C VAL A 13 7.67 -6.99 5.02
N ALA A 14 6.69 -7.60 4.35
CA ALA A 14 5.30 -7.15 4.41
C ALA A 14 4.72 -7.53 5.78
N LEU A 15 4.97 -6.68 6.79
CA LEU A 15 4.37 -6.81 8.11
C LEU A 15 2.93 -6.27 8.05
N VAL A 16 2.00 -7.09 7.57
CA VAL A 16 0.57 -6.80 7.61
C VAL A 16 -0.09 -7.65 8.71
N GLY A 17 -1.01 -7.05 9.46
CA GLY A 17 -1.71 -7.73 10.56
C GLY A 17 -0.96 -7.71 11.90
N GLY A 18 -1.58 -8.33 12.91
CA GLY A 18 -1.03 -8.47 14.26
C GLY A 18 -0.24 -9.77 14.44
N ARG A 19 0.30 -9.96 15.64
CA ARG A 19 1.11 -11.15 16.02
C ARG A 19 0.42 -12.50 15.73
N HIS A 20 -0.90 -12.51 15.73
CA HIS A 20 -1.74 -13.70 15.53
C HIS A 20 -2.49 -13.68 14.20
N SER A 21 -2.12 -12.80 13.27
CA SER A 21 -2.72 -12.77 11.94
C SER A 21 -2.32 -13.99 11.13
N PHE A 22 -3.27 -14.46 10.32
CA PHE A 22 -3.02 -15.54 9.38
C PHE A 22 -1.97 -15.13 8.34
N PRO A 23 -1.07 -16.05 7.94
CA PRO A 23 -0.20 -15.80 6.81
C PRO A 23 -1.06 -15.66 5.54
N LEU A 24 -0.88 -14.56 4.83
CA LEU A 24 -1.58 -14.35 3.57
C LEU A 24 -0.97 -15.26 2.49
N PRO A 25 -1.78 -16.00 1.70
CA PRO A 25 -1.27 -16.74 0.55
C PRO A 25 -0.55 -15.81 -0.43
N GLY A 26 0.46 -16.34 -1.12
CA GLY A 26 1.25 -15.54 -2.06
C GLY A 26 0.38 -14.86 -3.11
N ASN A 27 0.59 -13.55 -3.29
CA ASN A 27 -0.11 -12.66 -4.24
C ASN A 27 -1.59 -12.36 -3.94
N ALA A 28 -2.18 -12.90 -2.86
CA ALA A 28 -3.56 -12.54 -2.51
C ALA A 28 -3.64 -11.09 -1.99
N ILE A 29 -4.76 -10.40 -2.25
CA ILE A 29 -5.09 -9.15 -1.56
C ILE A 29 -5.75 -9.52 -0.23
N ALA A 30 -5.27 -8.94 0.88
CA ALA A 30 -5.73 -9.32 2.22
C ALA A 30 -7.25 -9.22 2.40
N ALA A 31 -7.87 -8.13 1.91
CA ALA A 31 -9.32 -7.93 2.01
C ALA A 31 -10.09 -9.05 1.30
N GLN A 32 -9.71 -9.39 0.06
CA GLN A 32 -10.31 -10.50 -0.68
C GLN A 32 -10.20 -11.81 0.10
N TRP A 33 -8.98 -12.19 0.48
CA TRP A 33 -8.73 -13.49 1.10
C TRP A 33 -9.47 -13.66 2.42
N LEU A 34 -9.50 -12.60 3.25
CA LEU A 34 -10.17 -12.64 4.55
C LEU A 34 -11.69 -12.77 4.41
N ILE A 35 -12.29 -12.09 3.43
CA ILE A 35 -13.73 -12.13 3.19
C ILE A 35 -14.14 -13.46 2.56
N GLU A 36 -13.42 -13.95 1.54
CA GLU A 36 -13.72 -15.23 0.86
C GLU A 36 -13.59 -16.47 1.76
N ASN A 37 -12.92 -16.34 2.90
CA ASN A 37 -12.69 -17.43 3.86
C ASN A 37 -13.42 -17.21 5.19
N ASP A 38 -14.43 -16.33 5.22
CA ASP A 38 -15.30 -16.08 6.37
C ASP A 38 -14.54 -15.62 7.64
N TYR A 39 -13.37 -15.00 7.49
CA TYR A 39 -12.61 -14.45 8.63
C TYR A 39 -13.09 -13.05 9.05
N THR A 40 -13.76 -12.32 8.15
CA THR A 40 -14.37 -11.01 8.43
C THR A 40 -15.45 -10.68 7.40
N ASP A 41 -16.48 -9.95 7.83
CA ASP A 41 -17.51 -9.40 6.92
C ASP A 41 -17.09 -8.06 6.29
N LEU A 42 -16.20 -7.33 6.95
CA LEU A 42 -15.73 -6.00 6.54
C LEU A 42 -14.22 -5.88 6.76
N PHE A 43 -13.54 -5.26 5.79
CA PHE A 43 -12.12 -4.94 5.90
C PHE A 43 -11.89 -3.46 5.60
N ILE A 44 -11.28 -2.75 6.55
CA ILE A 44 -10.87 -1.35 6.36
C ILE A 44 -9.42 -1.34 5.89
N GLY A 45 -9.21 -0.89 4.65
CA GLY A 45 -7.90 -0.78 4.02
C GLY A 45 -7.68 0.58 3.36
N TYR A 46 -6.45 0.79 2.88
CA TYR A 46 -6.09 2.02 2.16
C TYR A 46 -6.69 2.05 0.75
N ALA A 47 -7.01 3.26 0.26
CA ALA A 47 -7.64 3.48 -1.04
C ALA A 47 -6.81 2.94 -2.22
N ASN A 48 -5.49 2.80 -2.08
CA ASN A 48 -4.62 2.25 -3.12
C ASN A 48 -4.94 0.79 -3.50
N TYR A 49 -5.65 0.04 -2.64
CA TYR A 49 -6.09 -1.31 -2.97
C TYR A 49 -7.38 -1.33 -3.83
N ALA A 50 -8.10 -0.22 -3.93
CA ALA A 50 -9.39 -0.17 -4.63
C ALA A 50 -9.31 -0.63 -6.10
N PRO A 51 -8.31 -0.21 -6.91
CA PRO A 51 -8.23 -0.69 -8.30
C PRO A 51 -8.06 -2.20 -8.43
N GLY A 52 -7.34 -2.83 -7.49
CA GLY A 52 -7.15 -4.28 -7.45
C GLY A 52 -8.37 -5.04 -6.92
N LEU A 53 -9.16 -4.42 -6.04
CA LEU A 53 -10.37 -5.02 -5.47
C LEU A 53 -11.61 -4.84 -6.34
N GLN A 54 -11.68 -3.78 -7.14
CA GLN A 54 -12.82 -3.50 -8.03
C GLN A 54 -12.99 -4.54 -9.15
N SER A 55 -11.93 -5.30 -9.47
CA SER A 55 -11.97 -6.37 -10.47
C SER A 55 -12.35 -7.75 -9.89
N ILE A 56 -12.65 -7.83 -8.59
CA ILE A 56 -12.94 -9.08 -7.89
C ILE A 56 -14.42 -9.13 -7.53
N ASP A 57 -15.15 -10.09 -8.12
CA ASP A 57 -16.61 -10.21 -7.97
C ASP A 57 -17.08 -10.55 -6.54
N SER A 58 -16.23 -11.21 -5.75
CA SER A 58 -16.56 -11.67 -4.39
C SER A 58 -16.56 -10.55 -3.34
N VAL A 59 -16.05 -9.36 -3.68
CA VAL A 59 -15.93 -8.23 -2.75
C VAL A 59 -16.50 -6.96 -3.36
N LYS A 60 -16.96 -6.06 -2.49
CA LYS A 60 -17.42 -4.73 -2.89
C LYS A 60 -16.58 -3.67 -2.19
N VAL A 61 -16.02 -2.76 -2.98
CA VAL A 61 -15.32 -1.58 -2.46
C VAL A 61 -16.34 -0.48 -2.17
N ILE A 62 -16.32 0.05 -0.95
CA ILE A 62 -17.17 1.14 -0.50
C ILE A 62 -16.27 2.24 0.04
N GLU A 63 -16.53 3.48 -0.37
CA GLU A 63 -15.84 4.64 0.16
C GLU A 63 -16.29 4.93 1.59
N ILE A 64 -15.34 5.22 2.48
CA ILE A 64 -15.65 5.64 3.84
C ILE A 64 -16.19 7.07 3.76
N PRO A 65 -17.41 7.35 4.26
CA PRO A 65 -17.99 8.68 4.15
C PRO A 65 -17.28 9.68 5.07
N GLU A 66 -17.27 10.94 4.67
CA GLU A 66 -16.88 12.05 5.54
C GLU A 66 -17.80 12.14 6.78
N PRO A 67 -17.28 12.54 7.96
CA PRO A 67 -15.89 12.95 8.24
C PRO A 67 -14.99 11.77 8.68
N TYR A 68 -15.38 10.53 8.39
CA TYR A 68 -14.77 9.34 8.99
C TYR A 68 -13.59 8.78 8.20
N ASN A 69 -13.25 9.37 7.05
CA ASN A 69 -12.20 8.88 6.15
C ASN A 69 -10.85 9.57 6.47
N PRO A 70 -9.94 8.94 7.23
CA PRO A 70 -8.69 9.57 7.58
C PRO A 70 -7.74 9.61 6.38
N ILE A 71 -7.07 10.76 6.20
CA ILE A 71 -5.99 10.90 5.22
C ILE A 71 -4.67 10.45 5.85
N ALA A 72 -4.08 9.41 5.28
CA ALA A 72 -2.76 8.94 5.68
C ALA A 72 -1.65 9.72 4.94
N ILE A 73 -0.87 10.50 5.68
CA ILE A 73 0.29 11.22 5.16
C ILE A 73 1.53 10.36 5.34
N TYR A 74 2.15 9.95 4.25
CA TYR A 74 3.37 9.15 4.24
C TYR A 74 4.61 10.06 4.22
N GLY A 75 5.60 9.70 5.04
CA GLY A 75 6.91 10.36 5.06
C GLY A 75 8.04 9.34 5.17
N PHE A 76 9.25 9.77 4.88
CA PHE A 76 10.46 8.98 5.06
C PHE A 76 11.56 9.83 5.69
N ALA A 77 12.52 9.18 6.34
CA ALA A 77 13.71 9.83 6.89
C ALA A 77 14.97 9.24 6.27
N CYS A 78 15.91 10.10 5.88
CA CYS A 78 17.22 9.69 5.41
C CYS A 78 18.16 9.54 6.62
N LEU A 79 18.53 8.31 6.95
CA LEU A 79 19.35 8.02 8.14
C LEU A 79 20.87 8.12 7.90
N THR A 80 21.30 8.07 6.63
CA THR A 80 22.72 8.10 6.24
C THR A 80 22.89 8.74 4.88
N ASP A 81 24.02 9.40 4.63
CA ASP A 81 24.32 10.04 3.35
C ASP A 81 24.27 9.07 2.15
N LYS A 82 24.54 7.78 2.38
CA LYS A 82 24.44 6.73 1.35
C LYS A 82 23.03 6.56 0.79
N ALA A 83 22.01 6.99 1.52
CA ALA A 83 20.61 6.89 1.10
C ALA A 83 20.11 8.15 0.36
N LEU A 84 20.91 9.22 0.28
CA LEU A 84 20.52 10.46 -0.39
C LEU A 84 20.05 10.25 -1.84
N PRO A 85 20.71 9.44 -2.68
CA PRO A 85 20.23 9.23 -4.06
C PRO A 85 18.81 8.64 -4.13
N LEU A 86 18.44 7.80 -3.16
CA LEU A 86 17.09 7.25 -3.08
C LEU A 86 16.11 8.29 -2.54
N ALA A 87 16.50 9.06 -1.53
CA ALA A 87 15.69 10.15 -1.00
C ALA A 87 15.35 11.19 -2.09
N ASP A 88 16.35 11.61 -2.86
CA ASP A 88 16.21 12.55 -3.97
C ASP A 88 15.29 11.98 -5.06
N PHE A 89 15.43 10.69 -5.36
CA PHE A 89 14.55 10.02 -6.31
C PHE A 89 13.09 10.00 -5.83
N LEU A 90 12.83 9.66 -4.56
CA LEU A 90 11.47 9.54 -4.01
C LEU A 90 10.69 10.86 -4.05
N VAL A 91 11.36 12.02 -4.02
CA VAL A 91 10.72 13.33 -4.14
C VAL A 91 10.66 13.87 -5.58
N SER A 92 11.24 13.14 -6.54
CA SER A 92 11.24 13.54 -7.95
C SER A 92 9.85 13.44 -8.60
N PRO A 93 9.60 14.20 -9.69
CA PRO A 93 8.36 14.06 -10.46
C PRO A 93 8.12 12.65 -10.99
N VAL A 94 9.19 11.91 -11.29
CA VAL A 94 9.10 10.52 -11.79
C VAL A 94 8.55 9.59 -10.72
N ALA A 95 9.09 9.65 -9.50
CA ALA A 95 8.59 8.84 -8.39
C ALA A 95 7.15 9.22 -8.03
N ARG A 96 6.81 10.51 -8.08
CA ARG A 96 5.44 10.97 -7.88
C ARG A 96 4.46 10.34 -8.86
N GLY A 97 4.77 10.35 -10.16
CA GLY A 97 3.92 9.73 -11.18
C GLY A 97 3.73 8.22 -10.94
N ILE A 98 4.76 7.52 -10.49
CA ILE A 98 4.66 6.09 -10.11
C ILE A 98 3.73 5.91 -8.92
N LEU A 99 3.84 6.74 -7.88
CA LEU A 99 2.99 6.67 -6.68
C LEU A 99 1.52 6.97 -7.01
N GLU A 100 1.26 7.99 -7.83
CA GLU A 100 -0.09 8.35 -8.28
C GLU A 100 -0.76 7.21 -9.06
N GLN A 101 -0.02 6.54 -9.95
CA GLN A 101 -0.50 5.34 -10.65
C GLN A 101 -0.90 4.19 -9.70
N HIS A 102 -0.37 4.19 -8.48
CA HIS A 102 -0.68 3.21 -7.45
C HIS A 102 -1.56 3.80 -6.33
N GLY A 103 -2.33 4.86 -6.62
CA GLY A 103 -3.39 5.35 -5.72
C GLY A 103 -2.92 6.24 -4.57
N PHE A 104 -1.70 6.76 -4.62
CA PHE A 104 -1.26 7.81 -3.69
C PHE A 104 -1.65 9.20 -4.20
N MET A 105 -2.00 10.10 -3.29
CA MET A 105 -2.29 11.50 -3.62
C MET A 105 -1.00 12.34 -3.60
N PRO A 106 -0.91 13.37 -4.46
CA PRO A 106 0.22 14.31 -4.41
C PRO A 106 0.24 15.11 -3.09
N PRO A 107 1.43 15.54 -2.62
CA PRO A 107 1.54 16.37 -1.42
C PRO A 107 0.74 17.68 -1.57
N GLY A 108 0.04 18.09 -0.50
CA GLY A 108 -0.68 19.37 -0.44
C GLY A 108 -2.10 19.35 -1.03
N THR A 109 -2.63 18.18 -1.37
CA THR A 109 -4.07 17.99 -1.62
C THR A 109 -4.75 17.61 -0.31
N LEU A 110 -5.29 18.60 0.39
CA LEU A 110 -6.19 18.45 1.55
C LEU A 110 -7.47 19.24 1.27
#